data_AF-A0A0L7LNT9-F1
#
_entry.id   AF-A0A0L7LNT9-F1
#
_cell.length_a   1.000
_cell.length_b   1.000
_cell.length_c   1.000
_cell.angle_alpha   90.00
_cell.angle_beta   90.00
_cell.angle_gamma   90.00
#
_symmetry.space_group_name_H-M   'P 1'
#
loop_
_entity.id
_entity.type
_entity.pdbx_description
1 polymer ?
#
loop_
_entity_poly.entity_id
_entity_poly.type
_entity_poly.pdbx_seq_one_letter_code
_entity_poly.pdbx_strand_id
1 'polypeptide(L)'
;MTDKNLVFVGTIASSASLKELNIYDGFLCVENGKITKKGTIQEFEQLQNAGVFTNFNITWLGEDQFLMPGFVDCHTHAPQFPNIGLGLDRPLLEWLAKYTFPLEKQYGDVEFAAQVYDKVVQRLVRNGTTTACYFGTIHLEGTLQLVNSAIKHRQRALVGKVSMNEVNDEGYYNDTQKEL
;
A
#
# COMPACT_ATOMS: atom_id res chain seq x y z
N MET A 1 -3.30 17.62 12.08
CA MET A 1 -2.05 17.21 11.41
C MET A 1 -1.31 18.48 11.03
N THR A 2 -0.03 18.62 11.35
CA THR A 2 0.76 19.71 10.78
C THR A 2 1.17 19.28 9.38
N ASP A 3 0.43 19.77 8.38
CA ASP A 3 0.85 19.71 6.99
C ASP A 3 2.18 20.46 6.88
N LYS A 4 3.28 19.72 6.99
CA LYS A 4 4.60 20.29 6.86
C LYS A 4 4.86 20.54 5.39
N ASN A 5 5.20 21.77 5.08
CA ASN A 5 5.77 22.15 3.81
C ASN A 5 7.16 21.52 3.71
N LEU A 6 7.36 20.61 2.75
CA LEU A 6 8.59 19.85 2.58
C LEU A 6 9.26 20.21 1.26
N VAL A 7 10.59 20.23 1.25
CA VAL A 7 11.38 20.21 0.02
C VAL A 7 12.38 19.06 0.11
N PHE A 8 12.45 18.24 -0.92
CA PHE A 8 13.49 17.25 -1.10
C PHE A 8 14.43 17.71 -2.21
N VAL A 9 15.74 17.60 -2.01
CA VAL A 9 16.77 17.99 -2.98
C VAL A 9 17.75 16.83 -3.18
N GLY A 10 18.03 16.46 -4.42
CA GLY A 10 18.92 15.35 -4.78
C GLY A 10 18.43 14.58 -6.01
N THR A 11 18.85 13.33 -6.16
CA THR A 11 18.50 12.48 -7.31
C THR A 11 17.05 12.00 -7.24
N ILE A 12 16.32 12.16 -8.34
CA ILE A 12 14.91 11.77 -8.48
C ILE A 12 14.79 10.86 -9.71
N ALA A 13 14.18 9.68 -9.51
CA ALA A 13 13.91 8.71 -10.56
C ALA A 13 12.40 8.50 -10.72
N SER A 14 11.89 8.59 -11.96
CA SER A 14 10.47 8.33 -12.25
C SER A 14 10.27 7.88 -13.69
N SER A 15 9.29 7.01 -13.93
CA SER A 15 8.92 6.62 -15.28
C SER A 15 8.09 7.72 -15.95
N ALA A 16 8.55 8.26 -17.08
CA ALA A 16 7.81 9.22 -17.89
C ALA A 16 6.80 8.51 -18.82
N SER A 17 7.12 7.28 -19.20
CA SER A 17 6.26 6.38 -19.98
C SER A 17 6.60 4.92 -19.69
N LEU A 18 5.92 3.97 -20.35
CA LEU A 18 6.22 2.54 -20.24
C LEU A 18 7.64 2.15 -20.70
N LYS A 19 8.31 3.01 -21.46
CA LYS A 19 9.63 2.73 -22.07
C LYS A 19 10.72 3.70 -21.65
N GLU A 20 10.39 4.68 -20.81
CA GLU A 20 11.29 5.78 -20.50
C GLU A 20 11.35 6.00 -18.99
N LEU A 21 12.55 5.81 -18.45
CA LEU A 21 12.90 6.15 -17.09
C LEU A 21 13.66 7.48 -17.10
N ASN A 22 13.12 8.47 -16.42
CA ASN A 22 13.75 9.77 -16.22
C ASN A 22 14.48 9.76 -14.87
N ILE A 23 15.79 10.04 -14.89
CA ILE A 23 16.63 10.20 -13.70
C ILE A 23 17.35 11.54 -13.84
N TYR A 24 17.20 12.39 -12.82
CA TYR A 24 17.84 13.70 -12.81
C TYR A 24 18.06 14.19 -11.38
N ASP A 25 19.03 15.08 -11.21
CA ASP A 25 19.26 15.78 -9.95
C ASP A 25 18.44 17.07 -9.91
N GLY A 26 17.68 17.25 -8.85
CA GLY A 26 16.73 18.35 -8.76
C GLY A 26 16.08 18.48 -7.39
N PHE A 27 14.87 19.03 -7.38
CA PHE A 27 14.08 19.14 -6.16
C PHE A 27 12.60 18.80 -6.38
N LEU A 28 11.93 18.41 -5.28
CA LEU A 28 10.48 18.27 -5.18
C LEU A 28 9.98 19.07 -3.98
N CYS A 29 9.04 19.97 -4.23
CA CYS A 29 8.33 20.75 -3.22
C CYS A 29 6.96 20.10 -2.97
N VAL A 30 6.65 19.83 -1.70
CA VAL A 30 5.39 19.20 -1.27
C VAL A 30 4.68 20.09 -0.26
N GLU A 31 3.43 20.43 -0.58
CA GLU A 31 2.54 21.22 0.29
C GLU A 31 1.20 20.48 0.40
N ASN A 32 0.69 20.32 1.62
CA ASN A 32 -0.58 19.63 1.88
C ASN A 32 -0.69 18.26 1.17
N GLY A 33 0.41 17.49 1.14
CA GLY A 33 0.49 16.17 0.51
C GLY A 33 0.47 16.18 -1.03
N LYS A 34 0.65 17.34 -1.67
CA LYS A 34 0.72 17.48 -3.14
C LYS A 34 2.08 18.01 -3.56
N ILE A 35 2.62 17.48 -4.65
CA ILE A 35 3.81 18.06 -5.30
C ILE A 35 3.36 19.36 -5.97
N THR A 36 3.90 20.50 -5.54
CA THR A 36 3.53 21.84 -6.06
C THR A 36 4.58 22.43 -6.99
N LYS A 37 5.85 22.06 -6.81
CA LYS A 37 6.97 22.47 -7.68
C LYS A 37 7.96 21.32 -7.83
N LYS A 38 8.60 21.24 -8.99
CA LYS A 38 9.76 20.40 -9.26
C LYS A 38 10.66 21.10 -10.27
N GLY A 39 11.95 20.81 -10.23
CA GLY A 39 12.90 21.46 -11.13
C GLY A 39 14.33 20.99 -10.88
N THR A 40 15.29 21.68 -11.50
CA THR A 40 16.73 21.43 -11.34
C THR A 40 17.26 21.96 -10.01
N ILE A 41 18.49 21.59 -9.64
CA ILE A 41 19.17 22.16 -8.46
C ILE A 41 19.36 23.67 -8.62
N GLN A 42 19.67 24.16 -9.83
CA GLN A 42 19.85 25.60 -10.06
C GLN A 42 18.55 26.38 -9.82
N GLU A 43 17.40 25.83 -10.25
CA GLU A 43 16.09 26.44 -9.98
C GLU A 43 15.77 26.42 -8.48
N PHE A 44 16.12 25.34 -7.77
CA PHE A 44 16.00 25.28 -6.32
C PHE A 44 16.81 26.40 -5.64
N GLU A 45 18.08 26.57 -5.99
CA GLU A 45 18.97 27.59 -5.40
C GLU A 45 18.43 29.01 -5.63
N GLN A 46 17.91 29.30 -6.84
CA GLN A 46 17.29 30.58 -7.15
C GLN A 46 16.06 30.85 -6.28
N LEU A 47 15.16 29.86 -6.14
CA LEU A 47 13.96 29.96 -5.31
C LEU A 47 14.30 30.07 -3.83
N GLN A 48 15.32 29.34 -3.37
CA GLN A 48 15.83 29.40 -2.00
C GLN A 48 16.38 30.81 -1.69
N ASN A 49 17.21 31.36 -2.57
CA ASN A 49 17.78 32.70 -2.42
C ASN A 49 16.73 33.81 -2.47
N ALA A 50 15.65 33.59 -3.22
CA ALA A 50 14.47 34.46 -3.24
C ALA A 50 13.56 34.30 -2.00
N GLY A 51 13.90 33.41 -1.05
CA GLY A 51 13.16 33.21 0.19
C GLY A 51 11.89 32.37 0.07
N VAL A 52 11.65 31.71 -1.07
CA VAL A 52 10.43 30.93 -1.34
C VAL A 52 10.24 29.80 -0.32
N PHE A 53 11.34 29.16 0.09
CA PHE A 53 11.32 28.00 0.98
C PHE A 53 11.65 28.32 2.45
N THR A 54 11.55 29.58 2.87
CA THR A 54 11.90 30.02 4.25
C THR A 54 11.17 29.22 5.34
N ASN A 55 9.94 28.80 5.09
CA ASN A 55 9.11 28.04 6.04
C ASN A 55 8.97 26.54 5.67
N PHE A 56 9.89 26.02 4.84
CA PHE A 56 9.88 24.62 4.43
C PHE A 56 10.94 23.82 5.20
N ASN A 57 10.64 22.56 5.46
CA ASN A 57 11.64 21.62 5.92
C ASN A 57 12.37 21.03 4.70
N ILE A 58 13.64 21.38 4.55
CA ILE A 58 14.47 20.98 3.42
C ILE A 58 15.27 19.73 3.78
N THR A 59 15.12 18.67 3.00
CA THR A 59 15.85 17.41 3.13
C THR A 59 16.74 17.21 1.91
N TRP A 60 18.05 17.17 2.14
CA TRP A 60 19.03 16.79 1.13
C TRP A 60 19.22 15.27 1.14
N LEU A 61 19.13 14.65 -0.02
CA LEU A 61 19.46 13.24 -0.19
C LEU A 61 20.98 13.08 -0.21
N GLY A 62 21.49 11.99 0.38
CA GLY A 62 22.90 11.62 0.25
C GLY A 62 23.23 11.14 -1.17
N GLU A 63 24.53 11.03 -1.48
CA GLU A 63 25.03 10.62 -2.81
C GLU A 63 24.51 9.24 -3.26
N ASP A 64 24.30 8.33 -2.31
CA ASP A 64 23.76 6.98 -2.56
C ASP A 64 22.23 6.88 -2.39
N GLN A 65 21.54 8.02 -2.31
CA GLN A 65 20.09 8.07 -2.09
C GLN A 65 19.38 8.70 -3.29
N PHE A 66 18.23 8.13 -3.65
CA PHE A 66 17.34 8.70 -4.64
C PHE A 66 15.90 8.57 -4.19
N LEU A 67 15.04 9.46 -4.71
CA LEU A 67 13.59 9.35 -4.56
C LEU A 67 12.98 8.69 -5.78
N MET A 68 11.92 7.91 -5.56
CA MET A 68 11.08 7.36 -6.61
C MET A 68 9.61 7.32 -6.17
N PRO A 69 8.66 7.23 -7.12
CA PRO A 69 7.27 6.96 -6.78
C PRO A 69 7.14 5.66 -5.96
N GLY A 70 6.24 5.67 -4.98
CA GLY A 70 5.92 4.44 -4.26
C GLY A 70 5.24 3.42 -5.17
N PHE A 71 5.42 2.13 -4.86
CA PHE A 71 4.85 1.04 -5.64
C PHE A 71 3.32 0.98 -5.47
N VAL A 72 2.66 0.55 -6.56
CA VAL A 72 1.21 0.31 -6.61
C VAL A 72 1.01 -1.19 -6.79
N ASP A 73 0.48 -1.83 -5.75
CA ASP A 73 0.06 -3.22 -5.80
C ASP A 73 -1.41 -3.29 -6.25
N CYS A 74 -1.62 -3.72 -7.48
CA CYS A 74 -2.94 -3.73 -8.11
C CYS A 74 -3.83 -4.91 -7.66
N HIS A 75 -3.29 -5.91 -6.95
CA HIS A 75 -4.06 -7.08 -6.54
C HIS A 75 -3.32 -7.87 -5.46
N THR A 76 -3.87 -7.89 -4.24
CA THR A 76 -3.29 -8.65 -3.14
C THR A 76 -4.36 -9.20 -2.18
N HIS A 77 -4.22 -10.48 -1.83
CA HIS A 77 -5.08 -11.12 -0.84
C HIS A 77 -4.46 -10.98 0.54
N ALA A 78 -4.86 -9.93 1.27
CA ALA A 78 -4.39 -9.70 2.62
C ALA A 78 -4.57 -10.91 3.58
N PRO A 79 -5.70 -11.67 3.56
CA PRO A 79 -5.88 -12.76 4.50
C PRO A 79 -5.00 -13.98 4.21
N GLN A 80 -4.39 -14.05 3.02
CA GLN A 80 -3.53 -15.16 2.61
C GLN A 80 -2.06 -14.91 2.94
N PHE A 81 -1.71 -13.76 3.53
CA PHE A 81 -0.34 -13.43 3.91
C PHE A 81 0.34 -14.50 4.79
N PRO A 82 -0.33 -15.15 5.77
CA PRO A 82 0.25 -16.25 6.54
C PRO A 82 0.65 -17.49 5.70
N ASN A 83 0.05 -17.67 4.52
CA ASN A 83 0.31 -18.80 3.63
C ASN A 83 1.41 -18.53 2.58
N ILE A 84 2.04 -17.34 2.59
CA ILE A 84 3.09 -17.01 1.61
C ILE A 84 4.20 -18.08 1.66
N GLY A 85 4.45 -18.71 0.51
CA GLY A 85 5.48 -19.75 0.34
C GLY A 85 5.00 -21.19 0.60
N LEU A 86 3.74 -21.41 0.97
CA LEU A 86 3.19 -22.75 1.20
C LEU A 86 2.48 -23.31 -0.04
N GLY A 87 2.72 -24.60 -0.34
CA GLY A 87 1.96 -25.36 -1.34
C GLY A 87 2.12 -24.90 -2.79
N LEU A 88 3.28 -24.31 -3.14
CA LEU A 88 3.59 -23.82 -4.49
C LEU A 88 3.68 -24.93 -5.55
N ASP A 89 3.72 -26.19 -5.12
CA ASP A 89 3.77 -27.41 -5.93
C ASP A 89 2.37 -27.97 -6.26
N ARG A 90 1.29 -27.33 -5.79
CA ARG A 90 -0.08 -27.86 -5.90
C ARG A 90 -0.91 -27.15 -6.97
N PRO A 91 -1.87 -27.87 -7.58
CA PRO A 91 -2.91 -27.24 -8.39
C PRO A 91 -3.70 -26.20 -7.58
N LEU A 92 -4.15 -25.13 -8.26
CA LEU A 92 -4.83 -24.01 -7.62
C LEU A 92 -6.02 -24.43 -6.75
N LEU A 93 -6.92 -25.27 -7.26
CA LEU A 93 -8.13 -25.69 -6.51
C LEU A 93 -7.78 -26.50 -5.26
N GLU A 94 -6.75 -27.36 -5.35
CA GLU A 94 -6.26 -28.09 -4.18
C GLU A 94 -5.60 -27.16 -3.16
N TRP A 95 -4.86 -26.16 -3.61
CA TRP A 95 -4.25 -25.16 -2.74
C TRP A 95 -5.32 -24.33 -2.01
N LEU A 96 -6.37 -23.93 -2.73
CA LEU A 96 -7.50 -23.19 -2.16
C LEU A 96 -8.19 -23.99 -1.05
N ALA A 97 -8.54 -25.24 -1.34
CA ALA A 97 -9.20 -26.12 -0.38
C ALA A 97 -8.29 -26.42 0.83
N LYS A 98 -7.01 -26.72 0.59
CA LYS A 98 -6.09 -27.15 1.64
C LYS A 98 -5.61 -26.02 2.55
N TYR A 99 -5.40 -24.82 2.02
CA TYR A 99 -4.74 -23.73 2.76
C TYR A 99 -5.56 -22.46 2.84
N THR A 100 -6.18 -22.04 1.73
CA THR A 100 -6.82 -20.72 1.65
C THR A 100 -8.12 -20.66 2.41
N PHE A 101 -9.11 -21.49 2.07
CA PHE A 101 -10.41 -21.46 2.72
C PHE A 101 -10.34 -21.76 4.23
N PRO A 102 -9.54 -22.72 4.72
CA PRO A 102 -9.38 -22.95 6.16
C PRO A 102 -8.78 -21.75 6.90
N LEU A 103 -7.86 -21.01 6.28
CA LEU A 103 -7.28 -19.80 6.87
C LEU A 103 -8.26 -18.63 6.83
N GLU A 104 -8.88 -18.36 5.68
CA GLU A 104 -9.80 -17.23 5.52
C GLU A 104 -11.03 -17.34 6.44
N LYS A 105 -11.47 -18.56 6.78
CA LYS A 105 -12.49 -18.81 7.81
C LYS A 105 -12.16 -18.23 9.18
N GLN A 106 -10.89 -18.19 9.56
CA GLN A 106 -10.46 -17.69 10.87
C GLN A 106 -10.66 -16.18 11.01
N TYR A 107 -10.83 -15.45 9.91
CA TYR A 107 -11.07 -14.00 9.93
C TYR A 107 -12.50 -13.62 10.36
N GLY A 108 -13.35 -14.59 10.67
CA GLY A 108 -14.54 -14.36 11.49
C GLY A 108 -14.20 -13.92 12.92
N ASP A 109 -13.00 -14.26 13.41
CA ASP A 109 -12.41 -13.70 14.64
C ASP A 109 -11.75 -12.35 14.32
N VAL A 110 -12.32 -11.29 14.87
CA VAL A 110 -11.89 -9.90 14.67
C VAL A 110 -10.50 -9.64 15.26
N GLU A 111 -10.13 -10.29 16.36
CA GLU A 111 -8.81 -10.12 16.98
C GLU A 111 -7.72 -10.75 16.12
N PHE A 112 -7.98 -11.95 15.60
CA PHE A 112 -7.10 -12.60 14.64
C PHE A 112 -6.92 -11.73 13.38
N ALA A 113 -8.03 -11.24 12.81
CA ALA A 113 -8.01 -10.37 11.64
C ALA A 113 -7.16 -9.10 11.88
N ALA A 114 -7.36 -8.43 13.02
CA ALA A 114 -6.60 -7.23 13.38
C ALA A 114 -5.10 -7.50 13.49
N GLN A 115 -4.70 -8.60 14.13
CA GLN A 115 -3.29 -8.97 14.28
C GLN A 115 -2.62 -9.25 12.93
N VAL A 116 -3.29 -9.99 12.04
CA VAL A 116 -2.70 -10.32 10.74
C VAL A 116 -2.66 -9.07 9.85
N TYR A 117 -3.76 -8.35 9.70
CA TYR A 117 -3.82 -7.19 8.80
C TYR A 117 -2.90 -6.04 9.22
N ASP A 118 -2.61 -5.87 10.52
CA ASP A 118 -1.60 -4.90 10.97
C ASP A 118 -0.21 -5.26 10.42
N LYS A 119 0.15 -6.55 10.45
CA LYS A 119 1.43 -7.05 9.92
C LYS A 119 1.51 -6.93 8.39
N VAL A 120 0.42 -7.23 7.68
CA VAL A 120 0.38 -7.15 6.20
C VAL A 120 0.63 -5.72 5.73
N VAL A 121 -0.16 -4.77 6.23
CA VAL A 121 -0.06 -3.37 5.81
C VAL A 121 1.30 -2.79 6.20
N GLN A 122 1.77 -3.05 7.44
CA GLN A 122 3.10 -2.61 7.86
C GLN A 122 4.20 -3.18 6.97
N ARG A 123 4.11 -4.45 6.58
CA ARG A 123 5.08 -5.11 5.69
C ARG A 123 5.08 -4.45 4.31
N LEU A 124 3.92 -4.23 3.71
CA LEU A 124 3.82 -3.63 2.38
C LEU A 124 4.36 -2.19 2.35
N VAL A 125 4.01 -1.36 3.35
CA VAL A 125 4.56 -0.01 3.48
C VAL A 125 6.08 -0.03 3.64
N ARG A 126 6.63 -0.93 4.48
CA ARG A 126 8.08 -1.10 4.65
C ARG A 126 8.81 -1.53 3.39
N ASN A 127 8.13 -2.16 2.43
CA ASN A 127 8.70 -2.57 1.14
C ASN A 127 8.37 -1.57 0.01
N GLY A 128 7.84 -0.39 0.33
CA GLY A 128 7.62 0.69 -0.62
C GLY A 128 6.25 0.68 -1.32
N THR A 129 5.35 -0.25 -1.00
CA THR A 129 3.97 -0.25 -1.52
C THR A 129 3.15 0.82 -0.81
N THR A 130 2.99 1.96 -1.48
CA THR A 130 2.21 3.10 -0.96
C THR A 130 0.73 2.99 -1.29
N THR A 131 0.39 2.24 -2.34
CA THR A 131 -1.00 1.96 -2.74
C THR A 131 -1.23 0.47 -2.94
N ALA A 132 -2.30 -0.08 -2.36
CA ALA A 132 -2.66 -1.49 -2.51
C ALA A 132 -4.15 -1.69 -2.80
N CYS A 133 -4.49 -2.66 -3.65
CA CYS A 133 -5.84 -3.13 -3.89
C CYS A 133 -6.04 -4.49 -3.20
N TYR A 134 -6.66 -4.46 -2.03
CA TYR A 134 -6.81 -5.62 -1.16
C TYR A 134 -8.12 -6.36 -1.37
N PHE A 135 -8.00 -7.68 -1.42
CA PHE A 135 -9.08 -8.61 -1.07
C PHE A 135 -9.02 -8.87 0.44
N GLY A 136 -10.14 -8.65 1.13
CA GLY A 136 -10.39 -9.12 2.50
C GLY A 136 -10.92 -10.55 2.50
N THR A 137 -11.81 -10.88 3.43
CA THR A 137 -12.54 -12.17 3.43
C THR A 137 -14.02 -11.93 3.23
N ILE A 138 -14.82 -13.00 3.32
CA ILE A 138 -16.29 -12.89 3.33
C ILE A 138 -16.83 -12.14 4.55
N HIS A 139 -16.07 -12.07 5.64
CA HIS A 139 -16.47 -11.49 6.92
C HIS A 139 -16.31 -9.97 6.93
N LEU A 140 -17.41 -9.24 7.16
CA LEU A 140 -17.43 -7.77 7.19
C LEU A 140 -16.54 -7.21 8.30
N GLU A 141 -16.80 -7.59 9.56
CA GLU A 141 -16.08 -7.07 10.72
C GLU A 141 -14.57 -7.36 10.68
N GLY A 142 -14.19 -8.55 10.21
CA GLY A 142 -12.80 -8.90 9.95
C GLY A 142 -12.20 -7.98 8.88
N THR A 143 -12.88 -7.78 7.75
CA THR A 143 -12.42 -6.90 6.66
C THR A 143 -12.30 -5.44 7.09
N LEU A 144 -13.16 -4.94 7.97
CA LEU A 144 -13.02 -3.60 8.54
C LEU A 144 -11.71 -3.42 9.33
N GLN A 145 -11.13 -4.49 9.88
CA GLN A 145 -9.81 -4.39 10.52
C GLN A 145 -8.69 -4.11 9.52
N LEU A 146 -8.82 -4.54 8.27
CA LEU A 146 -7.88 -4.17 7.21
C LEU A 146 -7.98 -2.68 6.86
N VAL A 147 -9.20 -2.12 6.85
CA VAL A 147 -9.42 -0.67 6.69
C VAL A 147 -8.77 0.10 7.84
N ASN A 148 -9.00 -0.32 9.08
CA ASN A 148 -8.39 0.29 10.27
C ASN A 148 -6.86 0.26 10.21
N SER A 149 -6.29 -0.87 9.78
CA SER A 149 -4.84 -1.03 9.57
C SER A 149 -4.31 -0.07 8.50
N ALA A 150 -4.96 0.01 7.34
CA ALA A 150 -4.56 0.94 6.27
C ALA A 150 -4.58 2.41 6.73
N ILE A 151 -5.60 2.82 7.49
CA ILE A 151 -5.70 4.15 8.09
C ILE A 151 -4.55 4.38 9.09
N LYS A 152 -4.34 3.44 10.01
CA LYS A 152 -3.29 3.50 11.04
C LYS A 152 -1.90 3.69 10.42
N HIS A 153 -1.58 2.96 9.36
CA HIS A 153 -0.28 3.02 8.67
C HIS A 153 -0.23 4.04 7.54
N ARG A 154 -1.31 4.82 7.34
CA ARG A 154 -1.43 5.87 6.30
C ARG A 154 -1.17 5.34 4.89
N GLN A 155 -1.51 4.09 4.62
CA GLN A 155 -1.42 3.52 3.29
C GLN A 155 -2.64 3.95 2.46
N ARG A 156 -2.44 4.29 1.19
CA ARG A 156 -3.56 4.41 0.26
C ARG A 156 -4.06 3.00 -0.05
N ALA A 157 -5.34 2.72 0.12
CA ALA A 157 -5.85 1.37 -0.09
C ALA A 157 -7.24 1.37 -0.72
N LEU A 158 -7.49 0.39 -1.57
CA LEU A 158 -8.83 -0.09 -1.91
C LEU A 158 -9.02 -1.41 -1.16
N VAL A 159 -10.14 -1.57 -0.46
CA VAL A 159 -10.40 -2.77 0.35
C VAL A 159 -11.77 -3.32 -0.04
N GLY A 160 -11.77 -4.55 -0.58
CA GLY A 160 -12.98 -5.26 -0.96
C GLY A 160 -13.30 -6.40 0.01
N LYS A 161 -14.51 -6.40 0.58
CA LYS A 161 -15.07 -7.61 1.20
C LYS A 161 -15.36 -8.60 0.08
N VAL A 162 -14.96 -9.85 0.28
CA VAL A 162 -15.22 -10.91 -0.71
C VAL A 162 -16.68 -11.34 -0.64
N SER A 163 -17.22 -11.72 -1.80
CA SER A 163 -18.56 -12.29 -1.93
C SER A 163 -18.48 -13.63 -2.63
N MET A 164 -18.93 -14.68 -1.96
CA MET A 164 -19.00 -16.05 -2.46
C MET A 164 -20.29 -16.67 -1.95
N ASN A 165 -21.23 -17.01 -2.83
CA ASN A 165 -22.56 -17.52 -2.46
C ASN A 165 -22.82 -18.97 -2.91
N GLU A 166 -21.86 -19.57 -3.61
CA GLU A 166 -21.91 -20.97 -3.99
C GLU A 166 -21.36 -21.85 -2.87
N VAL A 167 -22.11 -22.87 -2.51
CA VAL A 167 -21.72 -23.85 -1.48
C VAL A 167 -20.49 -24.61 -1.97
N ASN A 168 -19.49 -24.77 -1.09
CA ASN A 168 -18.31 -25.59 -1.35
C ASN A 168 -18.08 -26.58 -0.21
N ASP A 169 -17.31 -27.63 -0.51
CA ASP A 169 -16.99 -28.72 0.42
C ASP A 169 -16.29 -28.21 1.68
N GLU A 170 -15.54 -27.12 1.55
CA GLU A 170 -14.86 -26.48 2.68
C GLU A 170 -15.79 -25.65 3.54
N GLY A 171 -17.06 -25.43 3.17
CA GLY A 171 -18.03 -24.63 3.93
C GLY A 171 -17.62 -23.16 4.11
N TYR A 172 -16.91 -22.58 3.14
CA TYR A 172 -16.51 -21.17 3.12
C TYR A 172 -17.31 -20.40 2.07
N TYR A 173 -18.50 -19.97 2.44
CA TYR A 173 -19.43 -19.23 1.59
C TYR A 173 -20.38 -18.40 2.45
N ASN A 174 -21.05 -17.43 1.82
CA ASN A 174 -22.06 -16.58 2.42
C ASN A 174 -23.46 -17.03 2.01
N ASP A 175 -24.40 -16.90 2.94
CA ASP A 175 -25.82 -16.94 2.64
C ASP A 175 -26.25 -15.56 2.12
N THR A 176 -26.73 -15.51 0.87
CA THR A 176 -27.19 -14.27 0.22
C THR A 176 -28.23 -13.51 1.05
N GLN A 177 -29.06 -14.21 1.84
CA GLN A 177 -30.06 -13.55 2.70
C GLN A 177 -29.46 -12.75 3.86
N LYS A 178 -28.21 -13.04 4.25
CA LYS A 178 -27.50 -12.37 5.35
C LYS A 178 -26.61 -11.22 4.87
N GLU A 179 -26.57 -10.98 3.56
CA GLU A 179 -25.67 -10.02 2.90
C GLU A 179 -26.41 -8.82 2.27
N LEU A 180 -27.76 -8.82 2.33
CA LEU A 180 -28.66 -7.71 1.95
C LEU A 180 -29.23 -7.04 3.20
#